data_AF-A0A972F2B9-F1
#
_entry.id   AF-A0A972F2B9-F1
#
_cell.length_a   1.000
_cell.length_b   1.000
_cell.length_c   1.000
_cell.angle_alpha   90.00
_cell.angle_beta   90.00
_cell.angle_gamma   90.00
#
_symmetry.space_group_name_H-M   'P 1'
#
loop_
_entity.id
_entity.type
_entity.pdbx_description
1 polymer ?
#
loop_
_entity_poly.entity_id
_entity_poly.type
_entity_poly.pdbx_seq_one_letter_code
_entity_poly.pdbx_strand_id
1 'polypeptide(L)'
;MPKGEEIARYLHDRGAGGSEHYAFIIDRSEKGLELLTRLRNAPPEESEFRERAYGVGIKVWEESGYEFVIIWGTFGYSGGLTIPTLDMDTLLQRAIPAVIEKTREKGGECSFFVSVNPSLATRIEQRLAELQPMVGRA
;
A
#
# COMPACT_ATOMS: atom_id res chain seq x y z
N MET A 1 10.84 -24.76 -1.40
CA MET A 1 9.79 -23.90 -1.98
C MET A 1 10.39 -22.51 -2.16
N PRO A 2 10.33 -21.92 -3.36
CA PRO A 2 10.93 -20.62 -3.59
C PRO A 2 10.10 -19.53 -2.91
N LYS A 3 10.74 -18.73 -2.05
CA LYS A 3 10.14 -17.66 -1.22
C LYS A 3 9.37 -16.57 -2.01
N GLY A 4 9.48 -16.54 -3.33
CA GLY A 4 8.78 -15.60 -4.20
C GLY A 4 7.28 -15.89 -4.35
N GLU A 5 6.87 -17.17 -4.31
CA GLU A 5 5.44 -17.54 -4.42
C GLU A 5 4.61 -17.03 -3.23
N GLU A 6 5.24 -16.62 -2.13
CA GLU A 6 4.55 -16.29 -0.88
C GLU A 6 3.91 -14.89 -0.91
N ILE A 7 4.46 -13.91 -1.63
CA ILE A 7 3.92 -12.55 -1.69
C ILE A 7 2.78 -12.47 -2.69
N ALA A 8 2.98 -12.88 -3.96
CA ALA A 8 1.89 -12.99 -4.93
C ALA A 8 0.76 -13.86 -4.40
N ARG A 9 1.03 -15.02 -3.79
CA ARG A 9 -0.03 -15.86 -3.22
C ARG A 9 -0.67 -15.26 -1.98
N TYR A 10 0.07 -14.55 -1.11
CA TYR A 10 -0.53 -13.82 0.02
C TYR A 10 -1.44 -12.68 -0.46
N LEU A 11 -1.08 -11.98 -1.54
CA LEU A 11 -1.87 -10.91 -2.14
C LEU A 11 -3.04 -11.47 -2.97
N HIS A 12 -2.84 -12.58 -3.67
CA HIS A 12 -3.84 -13.27 -4.49
C HIS A 12 -4.87 -14.02 -3.64
N ASP A 13 -4.45 -14.73 -2.58
CA ASP A 13 -5.35 -15.41 -1.63
C ASP A 13 -6.15 -14.40 -0.80
N ARG A 14 -5.64 -13.16 -0.61
CA ARG A 14 -6.37 -12.05 0.05
C ARG A 14 -7.16 -11.17 -0.92
N GLY A 15 -6.82 -11.18 -2.21
CA GLY A 15 -7.45 -10.42 -3.28
C GLY A 15 -8.39 -11.24 -4.17
N ALA A 16 -8.68 -12.49 -3.79
CA ALA A 16 -9.49 -13.47 -4.52
C ALA A 16 -10.97 -13.06 -4.77
N GLY A 17 -11.29 -11.78 -4.65
CA GLY A 17 -12.59 -11.17 -4.90
C GLY A 17 -12.59 -9.97 -5.86
N GLY A 18 -11.57 -9.76 -6.68
CA GLY A 18 -11.64 -8.76 -7.77
C GLY A 18 -11.02 -7.38 -7.49
N SER A 19 -10.11 -7.28 -6.51
CA SER A 19 -9.40 -6.01 -6.26
C SER A 19 -8.25 -5.79 -7.26
N GLU A 20 -8.47 -4.87 -8.20
CA GLU A 20 -7.54 -4.49 -9.27
C GLU A 20 -6.35 -3.65 -8.76
N HIS A 21 -6.51 -3.05 -7.58
CA HIS A 21 -5.56 -2.12 -7.00
C HIS A 21 -5.04 -2.58 -5.63
N TYR A 22 -3.84 -2.13 -5.29
CA TYR A 22 -3.21 -2.37 -4.00
C TYR A 22 -2.64 -1.07 -3.43
N ALA A 23 -2.61 -0.96 -2.11
CA ALA A 23 -1.95 0.12 -1.39
C ALA A 23 -1.20 -0.41 -0.16
N PHE A 24 0.11 -0.22 -0.11
CA PHE A 24 0.92 -0.51 1.08
C PHE A 24 1.06 0.76 1.91
N ILE A 25 0.63 0.74 3.16
CA ILE A 25 0.85 1.81 4.14
C ILE A 25 2.01 1.37 5.03
N ILE A 26 3.11 2.11 4.96
CA ILE A 26 4.38 1.78 5.61
C ILE A 26 4.79 2.93 6.52
N ASP A 27 5.32 2.62 7.71
CA ASP A 27 6.00 3.57 8.58
C ASP A 27 7.49 3.25 8.70
N ARG A 28 8.20 4.00 9.55
CA ARG A 28 9.63 3.78 9.84
C ARG A 28 9.90 2.70 10.89
N SER A 29 8.89 1.96 11.36
CA SER A 29 9.09 0.86 12.31
C SER A 29 9.78 -0.34 11.63
N GLU A 30 10.32 -1.25 12.43
CA GLU A 30 10.95 -2.49 11.93
C GLU A 30 10.01 -3.27 11.00
N LYS A 31 8.72 -3.37 11.36
CA LYS A 31 7.69 -4.04 10.56
C LYS A 31 7.45 -3.33 9.22
N GLY A 32 7.45 -2.00 9.21
CA GLY A 32 7.31 -1.21 7.98
C GLY A 32 8.51 -1.41 7.04
N LEU A 33 9.72 -1.32 7.60
CA LEU A 33 10.97 -1.49 6.86
C LEU A 33 11.16 -2.94 6.36
N GLU A 34 10.68 -3.92 7.12
CA GLU A 34 10.68 -5.33 6.70
C GLU A 34 9.81 -5.51 5.45
N LEU A 35 8.58 -4.97 5.45
CA LEU A 35 7.72 -5.02 4.25
C LEU A 35 8.40 -4.31 3.07
N LEU A 36 8.95 -3.11 3.25
CA LEU A 36 9.63 -2.40 2.18
C LEU A 36 10.80 -3.22 1.61
N THR A 37 11.57 -3.88 2.48
CA THR A 37 12.66 -4.77 2.08
C THR A 37 12.16 -5.97 1.29
N ARG A 38 11.03 -6.56 1.69
CA ARG A 38 10.38 -7.64 0.94
C ARG A 38 9.95 -7.18 -0.46
N LEU A 39 9.34 -5.99 -0.57
CA LEU A 39 8.96 -5.41 -1.88
C LEU A 39 10.19 -5.15 -2.77
N ARG A 40 11.29 -4.64 -2.20
CA ARG A 40 12.56 -4.43 -2.93
C ARG A 40 13.20 -5.72 -3.43
N ASN A 41 12.96 -6.82 -2.72
CA ASN A 41 13.46 -8.14 -3.06
C ASN A 41 12.40 -9.01 -3.75
N ALA A 42 11.32 -8.42 -4.24
CA ALA A 42 10.28 -9.14 -4.96
C ALA A 42 10.89 -9.88 -6.16
N PRO A 43 10.39 -11.11 -6.44
CA PRO A 43 10.91 -11.93 -7.53
C PRO A 43 10.64 -11.28 -8.90
N PRO A 44 11.31 -11.71 -9.98
CA PRO A 44 11.16 -11.10 -11.30
C PRO A 44 9.73 -11.04 -11.82
N GLU A 45 8.89 -12.02 -11.49
CA GLU A 45 7.49 -12.11 -11.87
C GLU A 45 6.64 -11.00 -11.20
N GLU A 46 7.14 -10.42 -10.11
CA GLU A 46 6.54 -9.33 -9.34
C GLU A 46 7.37 -8.04 -9.44
N SER A 47 8.05 -7.83 -10.58
CA SER A 47 8.97 -6.70 -10.77
C SER A 47 8.33 -5.34 -10.49
N GLU A 48 7.01 -5.22 -10.65
CA GLU A 48 6.26 -4.00 -10.34
C GLU A 48 6.44 -3.54 -8.89
N PHE A 49 6.44 -4.45 -7.91
CA PHE A 49 6.61 -4.08 -6.50
C PHE A 49 8.01 -3.55 -6.22
N ARG A 50 9.01 -4.19 -6.86
CA ARG A 50 10.40 -3.76 -6.77
C ARG A 50 10.58 -2.38 -7.39
N GLU A 51 10.05 -2.16 -8.58
CA GLU A 51 10.10 -0.86 -9.26
C GLU A 51 9.46 0.25 -8.42
N ARG A 52 8.33 -0.03 -7.76
CA ARG A 52 7.66 0.91 -6.86
C ARG A 52 8.48 1.18 -5.60
N ALA A 53 9.08 0.16 -5.01
CA ALA A 53 9.88 0.26 -3.79
C ALA A 53 11.23 0.97 -3.98
N TYR A 54 11.66 1.16 -5.22
CA TYR A 54 12.79 2.02 -5.62
C TYR A 54 12.35 3.32 -6.31
N GLY A 55 11.05 3.59 -6.38
CA GLY A 55 10.51 4.76 -7.05
C GLY A 55 10.91 6.08 -6.39
N VAL A 56 10.84 7.17 -7.15
CA VAL A 56 11.21 8.53 -6.70
C VAL A 56 10.49 8.92 -5.40
N GLY A 57 9.21 8.56 -5.26
CA GLY A 57 8.46 8.85 -4.02
C GLY A 57 9.03 8.16 -2.79
N ILE A 58 9.59 6.95 -2.91
CA ILE A 58 10.24 6.27 -1.78
C ILE A 58 11.54 6.98 -1.40
N LYS A 59 12.34 7.39 -2.39
CA LYS A 59 13.55 8.17 -2.15
C LYS A 59 13.24 9.47 -1.40
N VAL A 60 12.19 10.19 -1.82
CA VAL A 60 11.72 11.40 -1.12
C VAL A 60 11.29 11.08 0.32
N TRP A 61 10.56 10.00 0.54
CA TRP A 61 10.17 9.58 1.89
C TRP A 61 11.40 9.27 2.77
N GLU A 62 12.38 8.54 2.25
CA GLU A 62 13.62 8.20 2.95
C GLU A 62 14.39 9.46 3.38
N GLU A 63 14.48 10.46 2.49
CA GLU A 63 15.23 11.72 2.68
C GLU A 63 14.49 12.80 3.49
N SER A 64 13.16 12.76 3.56
CA SER A 64 12.33 13.86 4.12
C SER A 64 12.13 13.82 5.64
N GLY A 65 12.41 12.69 6.29
CA GLY A 65 12.07 12.48 7.71
C GLY A 65 10.57 12.25 7.97
N TYR A 66 9.75 12.14 6.92
CA TYR A 66 8.32 11.83 7.03
C TYR A 66 8.09 10.46 7.65
N GLU A 67 7.04 10.33 8.47
CA GLU A 67 6.79 9.12 9.25
C GLU A 67 6.23 7.98 8.39
N PHE A 68 5.34 8.30 7.44
CA PHE A 68 4.62 7.31 6.65
C PHE A 68 4.86 7.45 5.15
N VAL A 69 4.64 6.37 4.41
CA VAL A 69 4.50 6.38 2.96
C VAL A 69 3.38 5.43 2.54
N ILE A 70 2.59 5.86 1.55
CA ILE A 70 1.68 4.97 0.84
C ILE A 70 2.25 4.64 -0.53
N ILE A 71 2.33 3.36 -0.88
CA ILE A 71 2.65 2.88 -2.23
C ILE A 71 1.39 2.27 -2.82
N TRP A 72 0.77 2.96 -3.78
CA TRP A 72 -0.39 2.48 -4.51
C TRP A 72 -0.03 2.08 -5.94
N GLY A 73 -0.65 1.00 -6.41
CA GLY A 73 -0.48 0.48 -7.76
C GLY A 73 -1.70 -0.30 -8.26
N THR A 74 -1.62 -0.71 -9.52
CA THR A 74 -2.63 -1.53 -10.21
C THR A 74 -1.91 -2.75 -10.75
N PHE A 75 -2.41 -3.95 -10.44
CA PHE A 75 -1.75 -5.18 -10.87
C PHE A 75 -1.60 -5.23 -12.39
N GLY A 76 -0.38 -5.52 -12.86
CA GLY A 76 -0.08 -5.64 -14.30
C GLY A 76 -0.02 -4.30 -15.07
N TYR A 77 -0.02 -3.15 -14.39
CA TYR A 77 0.09 -1.82 -15.02
C TYR A 77 1.26 -1.00 -14.44
N SER A 78 1.97 -0.30 -15.33
CA SER A 78 3.15 0.53 -14.97
C SER A 78 2.81 1.87 -14.29
N GLY A 79 1.54 2.20 -14.09
CA GLY A 79 1.08 3.42 -13.40
C GLY A 79 0.90 3.22 -11.88
N GLY A 80 1.32 4.20 -11.07
CA GLY A 80 1.19 4.12 -9.61
C GLY A 80 1.40 5.46 -8.94
N LEU A 81 1.14 5.49 -7.63
CA LEU A 81 1.16 6.69 -6.81
C LEU A 81 1.91 6.38 -5.52
N THR A 82 2.94 7.15 -5.23
CA THR A 82 3.66 7.06 -3.95
C THR A 82 3.48 8.38 -3.21
N ILE A 83 2.97 8.33 -1.97
CA ILE A 83 2.66 9.51 -1.16
C ILE A 83 3.47 9.46 0.14
N PRO A 84 4.64 10.14 0.18
CA PRO A 84 5.32 10.45 1.43
C PRO A 84 4.42 11.31 2.31
N THR A 85 4.30 10.96 3.58
CA THR A 85 3.32 11.53 4.50
C THR A 85 3.94 11.83 5.85
N LEU A 86 3.88 13.10 6.25
CA LEU A 86 4.61 13.62 7.41
C LEU A 86 4.23 12.91 8.72
N ASP A 87 2.94 12.78 8.99
CA ASP A 87 2.38 12.36 10.28
C ASP A 87 1.04 11.62 10.12
N MET A 88 0.53 11.11 11.23
CA MET A 88 -0.70 10.32 11.30
C MET A 88 -1.93 11.11 10.83
N ASP A 89 -2.06 12.38 11.20
CA ASP A 89 -3.24 13.15 10.83
C ASP A 89 -3.27 13.42 9.31
N THR A 90 -2.11 13.72 8.72
CA THR A 90 -1.95 13.84 7.27
C THR A 90 -2.24 12.52 6.56
N LEU A 91 -1.83 11.39 7.13
CA LEU A 91 -2.13 10.05 6.60
C LEU A 91 -3.64 9.80 6.52
N LEU A 92 -4.35 10.00 7.64
CA LEU A 92 -5.76 9.65 7.78
C LEU A 92 -6.69 10.62 7.04
N GLN A 93 -6.35 11.91 7.00
CA GLN A 93 -7.21 12.95 6.46
C GLN A 93 -6.92 13.30 5.00
N ARG A 94 -5.71 13.01 4.50
CA ARG A 94 -5.30 13.41 3.14
C ARG A 94 -4.80 12.25 2.30
N ALA A 95 -3.80 11.51 2.77
CA ALA A 95 -3.15 10.51 1.93
C ALA A 95 -4.06 9.31 1.62
N ILE A 96 -4.72 8.72 2.63
CA ILE A 96 -5.67 7.62 2.43
C ILE A 96 -6.85 8.05 1.53
N PRO A 97 -7.54 9.18 1.77
CA PRO A 97 -8.56 9.68 0.86
C PRO A 97 -8.07 9.87 -0.57
N ALA A 98 -6.86 10.41 -0.79
CA ALA A 98 -6.31 10.59 -2.13
C ALA A 98 -6.12 9.26 -2.87
N VAL A 99 -5.72 8.19 -2.17
CA VAL A 99 -5.61 6.84 -2.75
C VAL A 99 -6.97 6.26 -3.11
N ILE A 100 -7.99 6.48 -2.27
CA ILE A 100 -9.36 6.04 -2.55
C ILE A 100 -9.94 6.79 -3.76
N GLU A 101 -9.75 8.11 -3.83
CA GLU A 101 -10.17 8.89 -5.01
C GLU A 101 -9.44 8.41 -6.25
N LYS A 102 -8.13 8.13 -6.15
CA LYS A 102 -7.36 7.61 -7.28
C LYS A 102 -7.84 6.25 -7.77
N THR A 103 -8.19 5.37 -6.83
CA THR A 103 -8.81 4.07 -7.13
C THR A 103 -10.15 4.30 -7.83
N ARG A 104 -11.01 5.17 -7.29
CA ARG A 104 -12.32 5.50 -7.90
C ARG A 104 -12.21 6.04 -9.32
N GLU A 105 -11.21 6.89 -9.62
CA GLU A 105 -10.93 7.37 -10.98
C GLU A 105 -10.60 6.25 -11.96
N LYS A 106 -9.97 5.18 -11.47
CA LYS A 106 -9.53 4.04 -12.28
C LYS A 106 -10.58 2.92 -12.36
N GLY A 107 -11.54 2.92 -11.44
CA GLY A 107 -12.50 1.83 -11.28
C GLY A 107 -11.97 0.78 -10.30
N GLY A 108 -12.74 -0.29 -10.08
CA GLY A 108 -12.31 -1.41 -9.25
C GLY A 108 -12.23 -1.15 -7.75
N GLU A 109 -11.62 -2.11 -7.05
CA GLU A 109 -11.41 -2.10 -5.61
C GLU A 109 -9.91 -2.03 -5.27
N CYS A 110 -9.59 -1.49 -4.10
CA CYS A 110 -8.22 -1.38 -3.61
C CYS A 110 -8.04 -2.16 -2.30
N SER A 111 -7.10 -3.10 -2.31
CA SER A 111 -6.66 -3.80 -1.11
C SER A 111 -5.62 -2.98 -0.37
N PHE A 112 -5.88 -2.66 0.90
CA PHE A 112 -4.93 -1.94 1.76
C PHE A 112 -4.15 -2.91 2.65
N PHE A 113 -2.83 -2.76 2.64
CA PHE A 113 -1.89 -3.53 3.44
C PHE A 113 -1.20 -2.61 4.44
N VAL A 114 -1.56 -2.75 5.72
CA VAL A 114 -1.07 -1.88 6.80
C VAL A 114 0.14 -2.53 7.47
N SER A 115 1.34 -2.02 7.18
CA SER A 115 2.60 -2.45 7.78
C SER A 115 3.24 -1.30 8.54
N VAL A 116 2.66 -1.01 9.70
CA VAL A 116 3.13 0.02 10.62
C VAL A 116 3.31 -0.54 12.03
N ASN A 117 3.85 0.27 12.94
CA ASN A 117 3.87 -0.01 14.37
C ASN A 117 2.47 -0.47 14.85
N PRO A 118 2.34 -1.60 15.56
CA PRO A 118 1.05 -2.10 16.01
C PRO A 118 0.19 -1.11 16.78
N SER A 119 0.78 -0.16 17.51
CA SER A 119 0.01 0.88 18.23
C SER A 119 -0.70 1.87 17.30
N LEU A 120 -0.24 2.00 16.05
CA LEU A 120 -0.78 2.88 15.02
C LEU A 120 -1.80 2.16 14.11
N ALA A 121 -1.63 0.85 13.93
CA ALA A 121 -2.40 0.04 12.98
C ALA A 121 -3.90 0.16 13.20
N THR A 122 -4.37 0.05 14.45
CA THR A 122 -5.80 0.12 14.78
C THR A 122 -6.45 1.41 14.31
N ARG A 123 -5.77 2.56 14.44
CA ARG A 123 -6.30 3.86 14.04
C ARG A 123 -6.41 3.98 12.51
N ILE A 124 -5.44 3.43 11.78
CA ILE A 124 -5.45 3.38 10.31
C ILE A 124 -6.55 2.45 9.81
N GLU A 125 -6.67 1.25 10.38
CA GLU A 125 -7.68 0.25 10.01
C GLU A 125 -9.10 0.75 10.27
N GLN A 126 -9.34 1.42 11.42
CA GLN A 126 -10.60 2.08 11.71
C GLN A 126 -10.95 3.11 10.65
N ARG A 127 -10.00 3.96 10.26
CA ARG A 127 -10.22 4.97 9.22
C ARG A 127 -10.52 4.36 7.86
N LEU A 128 -9.82 3.28 7.50
CA LEU A 128 -10.09 2.55 6.26
C LEU A 128 -11.50 1.97 6.27
N ALA A 129 -11.95 1.40 7.39
CA ALA A 129 -13.31 0.88 7.56
C ALA A 129 -14.38 1.98 7.46
N GLU A 130 -14.17 3.16 8.06
CA GLU A 130 -15.08 4.31 7.94
C GLU A 130 -15.25 4.80 6.50
N LEU A 131 -14.20 4.66 5.69
CA LEU A 131 -14.17 5.10 4.30
C LEU A 131 -14.64 4.02 3.32
N GLN A 132 -14.87 2.79 3.77
CA GLN A 132 -15.45 1.75 2.92
C GLN A 132 -16.88 2.16 2.53
N PRO A 133 -17.25 2.07 1.23
CA PRO A 133 -18.60 2.34 0.81
C PRO A 133 -19.57 1.37 1.51
N MET A 134 -20.58 1.90 2.19
CA MET A 134 -21.60 1.10 2.90
C MET A 134 -22.51 0.25 1.99
N VAL A 135 -22.37 0.37 0.68
CA VAL A 135 -23.20 -0.36 -0.29
C VAL A 135 -22.37 -1.49 -0.89
N GLY A 136 -22.61 -2.70 -0.41
CA GLY A 136 -22.15 -3.91 -1.09
C GLY A 136 -22.77 -3.94 -2.50
N ARG A 137 -21.93 -4.04 -3.52
CA ARG A 137 -22.43 -4.45 -4.84
C ARG A 137 -22.83 -5.91 -4.71
N ALA A 138 -24.14 -6.15 -4.76
CA ALA A 138 -24.74 -7.47 -4.93
C ALA A 138 -24.38 -8.06 -6.29
#